data_AF-A0A4R0SJ35-F1
#
_entry.id   AF-A0A4R0SJ35-F1
#
_cell.length_a   1.000
_cell.length_b   1.000
_cell.length_c   1.000
_cell.angle_alpha   90.00
_cell.angle_beta   90.00
_cell.angle_gamma   90.00
#
_symmetry.space_group_name_H-M   'P 1'
#
loop_
_entity.id
_entity.type
_entity.pdbx_description
1 polymer ?
#
loop_
_entity_poly.entity_id
_entity_poly.type
_entity_poly.pdbx_seq_one_letter_code
_entity_poly.pdbx_strand_id
1 'polypeptide(L)' 'MAYVKKTNLRGPQGPAGPQASTEQIFDKAWPIGTVLETNSDSTPPTYNTGWKKLPNIMGRGFLWQRIG' A
#
# COMPACT_ATOMS: atom_id res chain seq x y z
N MET A 1 -3.16 47.18 -26.63
CA MET A 1 -3.77 45.84 -26.44
C MET A 1 -2.66 44.81 -26.57
N ALA A 2 -2.23 44.18 -25.47
CA ALA A 2 -1.21 43.14 -25.51
C ALA A 2 -1.91 41.77 -25.50
N TYR A 3 -1.77 41.02 -26.60
CA TYR A 3 -2.29 39.65 -26.71
C TYR A 3 -1.31 38.70 -26.02
N VAL A 4 -1.67 38.20 -24.83
CA VAL A 4 -0.91 37.11 -24.19
C VAL A 4 -1.31 35.80 -24.87
N LYS A 5 -0.37 35.21 -25.62
CA LYS A 5 -0.50 33.84 -26.16
C LYS A 5 -0.75 32.88 -24.98
N LYS A 6 -1.89 32.16 -25.02
CA LYS A 6 -2.38 31.21 -24.00
C LYS A 6 -1.38 30.11 -23.63
N THR A 7 -0.29 29.97 -24.38
CA THR A 7 0.78 28.98 -24.21
C THR A 7 1.75 29.27 -23.06
N ASN A 8 1.79 30.50 -22.52
CA ASN A 8 2.80 30.93 -21.55
C ASN A 8 2.35 30.94 -20.08
N LEU A 9 1.18 30.36 -19.76
CA LEU A 9 0.60 30.42 -18.41
C LEU A 9 1.09 29.32 -17.45
N ARG A 10 1.96 28.41 -17.90
CA ARG A 10 2.43 27.30 -17.08
C ARG A 10 3.89 27.56 -16.72
N GLY A 11 4.12 27.91 -15.45
CA GLY A 11 5.47 27.97 -14.89
C GLY A 11 6.19 26.63 -15.04
N PRO A 12 7.53 26.59 -14.85
CA PRO A 12 8.27 25.35 -14.95
C PRO A 12 7.64 24.29 -14.02
N GLN A 13 7.26 23.15 -14.57
CA GLN A 13 6.83 22.02 -13.77
C GLN A 13 8.07 21.48 -13.05
N GLY A 14 8.00 21.42 -11.71
CA GLY A 14 9.10 20.88 -10.89
C GLY A 14 9.43 19.44 -11.28
N PRO A 15 10.63 18.95 -10.91
CA PRO A 15 11.00 17.56 -11.17
C PRO A 15 9.97 16.61 -10.54
N ALA A 16 9.74 15.48 -11.20
CA ALA A 16 8.95 14.41 -10.60
C ALA A 16 9.57 14.01 -9.26
N GLY A 17 8.73 13.86 -8.24
CA GLY A 17 9.17 13.33 -6.95
C GLY A 17 9.65 11.89 -7.08
N PRO A 18 10.38 11.37 -6.09
CA PRO A 18 10.81 9.97 -6.09
C PRO A 18 9.60 9.03 -6.17
N GLN A 19 9.66 8.05 -7.07
CA GLN A 19 8.64 7.00 -7.15
C GLN A 19 8.84 6.02 -5.99
N ALA A 20 7.78 5.75 -5.23
CA ALA A 20 7.82 4.75 -4.17
C ALA A 20 7.94 3.33 -4.78
N SER A 21 8.74 2.47 -4.15
CA SER A 21 8.79 1.06 -4.52
C SER A 21 7.49 0.35 -4.16
N THR A 22 7.19 -0.77 -4.83
CA THR A 22 6.01 -1.59 -4.50
C THR A 22 6.03 -2.05 -3.05
N GLU A 23 7.21 -2.34 -2.51
CA GLU A 23 7.40 -2.71 -1.09
C GLU A 23 7.03 -1.55 -0.15
N GLN A 24 7.48 -0.32 -0.44
CA GLN A 24 7.11 0.86 0.36
C GLN A 24 5.60 1.12 0.34
N ILE A 25 4.94 0.85 -0.79
CA ILE A 25 3.48 0.94 -0.90
C ILE A 25 2.82 -0.16 -0.08
N PHE A 26 3.33 -1.38 -0.14
CA PHE A 26 2.83 -2.52 0.63
C PHE A 26 2.94 -2.31 2.14
N ASP A 27 4.08 -1.82 2.62
CA ASP A 27 4.31 -1.51 4.04
C ASP A 27 3.39 -0.42 4.57
N LYS A 28 3.11 0.59 3.74
CA LYS A 28 2.12 1.63 4.08
C LYS A 28 0.69 1.11 4.06
N ALA A 29 0.35 0.25 3.10
CA ALA A 29 -1.01 -0.30 2.97
C ALA A 29 -1.32 -1.28 4.12
N TRP A 30 -0.32 -2.02 4.58
CA TRP A 30 -0.46 -3.04 5.61
C TRP A 30 0.57 -2.81 6.71
N PRO A 31 0.37 -1.90 7.67
CA PRO A 31 1.32 -1.71 8.76
C PRO A 31 1.52 -2.98 9.61
N ILE A 32 2.65 -3.05 10.32
CA ILE A 32 2.88 -4.11 11.31
C ILE A 32 1.75 -4.07 12.35
N GLY A 33 1.20 -5.23 12.68
CA GLY A 33 0.05 -5.38 13.58
C GLY A 33 -1.31 -5.40 12.88
N THR A 34 -1.40 -5.11 11.58
CA THR A 34 -2.64 -5.25 10.83
C THR A 34 -3.17 -6.68 10.91
N VAL A 35 -4.49 -6.80 11.09
CA VAL A 35 -5.20 -8.08 11.05
C VAL A 35 -5.94 -8.19 9.72
N LEU A 36 -5.65 -9.27 8.99
CA LEU A 36 -6.29 -9.63 7.72
C LEU A 36 -7.15 -10.88 7.93
N GLU A 37 -8.35 -10.89 7.34
CA GLU A 37 -9.21 -12.07 7.26
C GLU A 37 -9.22 -12.60 5.82
N THR A 38 -8.92 -13.89 5.65
CA THR A 38 -8.95 -14.58 4.35
C THR A 38 -10.00 -15.70 4.35
N ASN A 39 -10.51 -16.02 3.17
CA ASN A 39 -11.45 -17.13 2.96
C ASN A 39 -10.75 -18.49 2.82
N SER A 40 -9.45 -18.50 2.54
CA SER A 40 -8.60 -19.69 2.45
C SER A 40 -7.50 -19.70 3.51
N ASP A 41 -7.08 -20.90 3.90
CA ASP A 41 -5.95 -21.14 4.82
C ASP A 41 -4.60 -21.02 4.11
N SER A 42 -4.41 -19.93 3.39
CA SER A 42 -3.18 -19.63 2.68
C SER A 42 -2.57 -18.38 3.27
N THR A 43 -1.28 -18.44 3.59
CA THR A 43 -0.54 -17.27 4.06
C THR A 43 -0.73 -16.11 3.07
N PRO A 44 -1.06 -14.90 3.54
CA PRO A 44 -1.23 -13.76 2.66
C PRO A 44 0.08 -13.41 1.93
N PRO A 45 0.01 -12.64 0.82
CA PRO A 45 1.18 -12.20 0.09
C PRO A 45 2.18 -11.48 1.02
N THR A 46 3.46 -11.74 0.81
CA THR A 46 4.57 -11.11 1.56
C THR A 46 5.59 -10.56 0.58
N TYR A 47 6.10 -9.35 0.84
CA TYR A 47 7.22 -8.80 0.08
C TYR A 47 8.57 -9.04 0.77
N ASN A 48 8.61 -8.99 2.10
CA ASN A 48 9.83 -9.33 2.86
C ASN A 48 9.56 -9.85 4.28
N THR A 49 8.29 -9.87 4.68
CA THR A 49 7.95 -9.89 6.09
C THR A 49 6.73 -10.75 6.40
N GLY A 50 6.70 -11.33 7.59
CA GLY A 50 5.84 -12.48 7.89
C GLY A 50 4.42 -12.13 8.34
N TRP A 51 3.54 -13.13 8.20
CA TRP A 51 2.22 -13.16 8.84
C TRP A 51 2.21 -14.23 9.93
N LYS A 52 1.63 -13.89 11.09
CA LYS A 52 1.31 -14.84 12.15
C LYS A 52 -0.16 -15.22 12.05
N LYS A 53 -0.45 -16.51 11.90
CA LYS A 53 -1.82 -17.01 11.95
C LYS A 53 -2.39 -16.83 13.37
N LEU A 54 -3.57 -16.23 13.45
CA LEU A 54 -4.32 -16.07 14.70
C LEU A 54 -5.29 -17.25 14.89
N PRO A 55 -5.66 -17.58 16.14
CA PRO A 55 -6.62 -18.64 16.42
C PRO A 55 -7.94 -18.35 15.70
N ASN A 56 -8.49 -19.38 15.06
CA ASN A 56 -9.80 -19.27 14.43
C ASN A 56 -10.87 -19.14 15.51
N ILE A 57 -11.63 -18.06 15.48
CA ILE A 57 -12.78 -17.85 16.34
C ILE A 57 -13.97 -18.45 15.60
N MET A 58 -14.62 -19.46 16.19
CA MET A 58 -15.65 -20.28 15.55
C MET A 58 -16.58 -19.48 14.61
N GLY A 59 -16.50 -19.78 13.31
CA GLY A 59 -17.37 -19.20 12.27
C GLY A 59 -16.82 -18.00 11.50
N ARG A 60 -15.59 -17.54 11.77
CA ARG A 60 -14.89 -16.53 10.95
C ARG A 60 -13.83 -17.15 10.03
N GLY A 61 -13.41 -16.40 9.02
CA GLY A 61 -12.33 -16.78 8.11
C GLY A 61 -10.98 -16.96 8.81
N PHE A 62 -9.93 -17.20 8.02
CA PHE A 62 -8.58 -17.37 8.54
C PHE A 62 -7.97 -15.99 8.84
N LEU A 63 -7.65 -15.76 10.12
CA LEU A 63 -7.10 -14.50 10.58
C LEU A 63 -5.57 -14.52 10.60
N TRP A 64 -4.96 -13.44 10.13
CA TRP A 64 -3.52 -13.25 10.04
C TRP A 64 -3.13 -11.91 10.61
N GLN A 65 -2.10 -11.87 11.46
CA GLN A 65 -1.51 -10.65 11.97
C GLN A 65 -0.17 -10.39 11.29
N ARG A 66 0.03 -9.20 10.74
CA ARG A 66 1.33 -8.81 10.18
C ARG A 66 2.37 -8.66 11.30
N ILE A 67 3.50 -9.34 11.20
CA ILE A 67 4.55 -9.36 12.25
C ILE A 67 5.89 -8.77 11.80
N GLY A 68 6.07 -8.57 10.50
CA GLY A 68 7.06 -7.66 9.94
C GLY A 68 6.42 -7.01 8.74
#